data_AF-A0A662U2I2-F1
#
_entry.id   AF-A0A662U2I2-F1
#
_cell.length_a   1.000
_cell.length_b   1.000
_cell.length_c   1.000
_cell.angle_alpha   90.00
_cell.angle_beta   90.00
_cell.angle_gamma   90.00
#
_symmetry.space_group_name_H-M   'P 1'
#
loop_
_entity.id
_entity.type
_entity.pdbx_description
1 polymer ?
#
loop_
_entity_poly.entity_id
_entity_poly.type
_entity_poly.pdbx_seq_one_letter_code
_entity_poly.pdbx_strand_id
1 'polypeptide(L)' 'HIDYAVDRIVWLYEHRDLVKGLRWVYEPPVLRFFLGRLEDIDGWGKVVYEKYRSELGKY' A
#
# COMPACT_ATOMS: atom_id res chain seq x y z
N HIS A 1 -18.29 -9.19 -2.72
CA HIS A 1 -17.35 -8.44 -1.86
C HIS A 1 -16.05 -9.17 -1.60
N ILE A 2 -16.08 -10.48 -1.34
CA ILE A 2 -14.86 -11.29 -1.16
C ILE A 2 -14.04 -11.35 -2.45
N ASP A 3 -14.66 -11.70 -3.59
CA ASP A 3 -13.95 -11.84 -4.86
C ASP A 3 -13.18 -10.58 -5.26
N TYR A 4 -13.79 -9.42 -5.04
CA TYR A 4 -13.14 -8.12 -5.26
C TYR A 4 -11.89 -7.90 -4.40
N ALA A 5 -11.91 -8.36 -3.14
CA ALA A 5 -10.73 -8.29 -2.29
C ALA A 5 -9.66 -9.30 -2.76
N VAL A 6 -10.08 -10.51 -3.15
CA VAL A 6 -9.19 -11.54 -3.67
C VAL A 6 -8.47 -11.07 -4.93
N ASP A 7 -9.19 -10.56 -5.93
CA ASP A 7 -8.61 -10.09 -7.20
C ASP A 7 -7.52 -9.03 -6.97
N ARG A 8 -7.77 -8.10 -6.05
CA ARG A 8 -6.81 -7.03 -5.70
C ARG A 8 -5.59 -7.55 -4.95
N ILE A 9 -5.78 -8.49 -4.04
CA ILE A 9 -4.67 -9.11 -3.29
C ILE A 9 -3.80 -9.93 -4.23
N VAL A 10 -4.41 -10.68 -5.17
CA VAL A 10 -3.70 -11.45 -6.19
C VAL A 10 -2.89 -10.51 -7.09
N TRP A 11 -3.50 -9.46 -7.63
CA TRP A 11 -2.79 -8.48 -8.46
C TRP A 11 -1.62 -7.83 -7.71
N LEU A 12 -1.82 -7.45 -6.43
CA LEU A 12 -0.76 -6.87 -5.61
C LEU A 12 0.38 -7.87 -5.34
N TYR A 13 0.06 -9.16 -5.17
CA TYR A 13 1.04 -10.22 -4.99
C TYR A 13 1.90 -10.44 -6.23
N GLU A 14 1.31 -10.37 -7.42
CA GLU A 14 2.02 -10.42 -8.70
C GLU A 14 2.97 -9.23 -8.89
N HIS A 15 2.61 -8.07 -8.33
CA HIS A 15 3.35 -6.80 -8.39
C HIS A 15 4.07 -6.42 -7.09
N ARG A 16 4.36 -7.41 -6.23
CA ARG A 16 4.91 -7.18 -4.88
C ARG A 16 6.28 -6.48 -4.87
N ASP A 17 7.00 -6.50 -5.97
CA ASP A 17 8.27 -5.80 -6.17
C ASP A 17 8.13 -4.27 -6.12
N LEU A 18 6.93 -3.77 -6.40
CA LEU A 18 6.62 -2.34 -6.28
C LEU A 18 6.41 -1.90 -4.83
N VAL A 19 6.14 -2.84 -3.92
CA VAL A 19 5.87 -2.56 -2.51
C VAL A 19 7.19 -2.53 -1.74
N LYS A 20 7.53 -1.38 -1.15
CA LYS A 20 8.71 -1.21 -0.31
C LYS A 20 8.33 -1.06 1.17
N GLY A 21 9.32 -0.74 2.00
CA GLY A 21 9.11 -0.46 3.42
C GLY A 21 8.35 0.83 3.69
N LEU A 22 8.05 1.03 4.97
CA LEU A 22 7.50 2.26 5.53
C LEU A 22 8.53 2.84 6.51
N ARG A 23 8.47 4.15 6.73
CA ARG A 23 9.26 4.85 7.76
C ARG A 23 8.35 5.65 8.70
N TRP A 24 8.75 5.77 9.95
CA TRP A 24 8.01 6.56 10.94
C TRP A 24 8.13 8.05 10.66
N VAL A 25 6.98 8.71 10.55
CA VAL A 25 6.86 10.18 10.63
C VAL A 25 6.64 10.61 12.08
N TYR A 26 5.90 9.78 12.83
CA TYR A 26 5.63 10.01 14.25
C TYR A 26 5.42 8.66 14.94
N GLU A 27 6.28 8.33 15.90
CA GLU A 27 6.21 7.10 16.70
C GLU A 27 6.00 7.46 18.18
N PRO A 28 4.77 7.36 18.72
CA PRO A 28 4.53 7.61 20.13
C PRO A 28 5.03 6.44 21.00
N PRO A 29 5.43 6.68 22.26
CA PRO A 29 5.99 5.64 23.13
C PRO A 29 4.98 4.55 23.52
N VAL A 30 3.69 4.85 23.44
CA VAL A 30 2.57 3.93 23.69
C VAL A 30 1.55 4.04 22.57
N LEU A 31 0.74 3.00 22.36
CA LEU A 31 -0.30 2.96 21.33
C LEU A 31 0.21 3.27 19.90
N ARG A 32 1.48 2.99 19.60
CA ARG A 32 2.13 3.30 18.30
C ARG A 32 1.42 2.72 17.08
N PHE A 33 0.77 1.57 17.21
CA PHE A 33 0.02 0.97 16.10
C PHE A 33 -1.30 1.69 15.80
N PHE A 34 -1.84 2.43 16.77
CA PHE A 34 -3.10 3.17 16.63
C PHE A 34 -2.87 4.66 16.34
N LEU A 35 -1.87 5.26 16.98
CA LEU A 35 -1.61 6.71 16.94
C LEU A 35 -0.38 7.09 16.10
N GLY A 36 0.46 6.11 15.76
CA GLY A 36 1.66 6.34 14.97
C GLY A 36 1.32 6.69 13.53
N ARG A 37 2.21 7.46 12.89
CA ARG A 37 2.09 7.84 11.49
C ARG A 37 3.30 7.33 10.73
N LEU A 38 3.03 6.68 9.61
CA LEU A 38 4.00 6.11 8.70
C LEU A 38 3.88 6.81 7.34
N GLU A 39 4.99 6.87 6.62
CA GLU A 39 5.02 7.24 5.20
C GLU A 39 5.74 6.14 4.41
N ASP A 40 5.41 6.04 3.13
CA ASP A 40 6.01 5.09 2.21
C ASP A 40 7.40 5.53 1.74
N ILE A 41 8.35 4.59 1.75
CA ILE A 41 9.71 4.88 1.31
C ILE A 41 9.72 5.09 -0.21
N ASP A 42 10.37 6.15 -0.69
CA ASP A 42 10.46 6.52 -2.11
C ASP A 42 9.11 6.72 -2.81
N GLY A 43 8.01 6.95 -2.09
CA GLY A 43 6.70 7.20 -2.70
C GLY A 43 6.11 5.99 -3.44
N TRP A 44 6.49 4.77 -3.04
CA TRP A 44 6.08 3.54 -3.72
C TRP A 44 4.57 3.34 -3.78
N GLY A 45 3.81 3.85 -2.80
CA GLY A 45 2.35 3.77 -2.78
C GLY A 45 1.71 4.49 -3.96
N LYS A 46 2.30 5.62 -4.38
CA LYS A 46 1.87 6.34 -5.59
C LYS A 46 2.14 5.52 -6.85
N VAL A 47 3.31 4.89 -6.94
CA VAL A 47 3.70 4.05 -8.08
C VAL A 47 2.74 2.87 -8.25
N VAL A 48 2.40 2.18 -7.16
CA VAL A 48 1.43 1.07 -7.16
C VAL A 48 0.05 1.55 -7.62
N TYR A 49 -0.42 2.69 -7.10
CA TYR A 49 -1.70 3.27 -7.52
C TYR A 49 -1.75 3.60 -9.01
N GLU A 50 -0.68 4.21 -9.54
CA GLU A 50 -0.60 4.57 -10.96
C GLU A 50 -0.60 3.32 -11.85
N LYS A 51 0.15 2.28 -11.48
CA LYS A 51 0.18 1.01 -12.22
C LYS A 51 -1.16 0.29 -12.18
N TYR A 52 -1.78 0.18 -11.01
CA TYR A 52 -3.11 -0.41 -10.85
C TYR A 52 -4.11 0.30 -11.77
N ARG A 53 -4.10 1.64 -11.77
CA ARG A 53 -5.02 2.45 -12.58
C ARG A 53 -4.77 2.27 -14.08
N SER A 54 -3.52 2.05 -14.52
CA SER A 54 -3.22 1.83 -15.94
C SER A 54 -3.65 0.46 -16.45
N GLU A 55 -3.61 -0.57 -15.61
CA GLU A 55 -3.90 -1.95 -16.01
C GLU A 55 -5.37 -2.34 -15.82
N LEU A 56 -5.99 -1.86 -14.74
CA LEU A 56 -7.34 -2.26 -14.34
C LEU A 56 -8.36 -1.11 -14.46
N GLY A 57 -7.92 0.08 -14.87
CA GLY A 57 -8.78 1.27 -15.03
C GLY A 57 -9.22 1.90 -13.71
N LYS A 58 -10.10 2.90 -13.81
CA LYS A 58 -10.92 3.36 -12.67
C LYS A 58 -12.19 2.52 -12.68
N TYR A 59 -12.40 1.71 -11.64
CA TYR A 59 -13.74 1.19 -11.36
C TYR A 59 -14.68 2.33 -11.04
#